data_AF-A0A259F0Y9-F1
#
_entry.id   AF-A0A259F0Y9-F1
#
_cell.length_a   1.000
_cell.length_b   1.000
_cell.length_c   1.000
_cell.angle_alpha   90.00
_cell.angle_beta   90.00
_cell.angle_gamma   90.00
#
_symmetry.space_group_name_H-M   'P 1'
#
loop_
_entity.id
_entity.type
_entity.pdbx_description
1 polymer ?
#
loop_
_entity_poly.entity_id
_entity_poly.type
_entity_poly.pdbx_seq_one_letter_code
_entity_poly.pdbx_strand_id
1 'polypeptide(L)'
;MRLPSLSHGVALARPDALVSTKLISAILIGSVVYQAVLALVHTHLFRASALAVAAAEFAIYLACLLVLAKRIRLEFVAIVALVLAYLLLLSIFRNALEFKGFRDVIIPLLFFWLGRHVADIGYADRLLKLLVSVVLVFAFFELFFLDQYTRLLNIFSYYVSTGTVTVTTNFITDSALNLNGLRPEGIGRTIFPSLLGSHRISSVFLEPVSLGNFSVIVAAWGLSKPRTEYKQMLFFLLSAITLIALSDSRYGLIVVTSLIVMRITVTGRFNTAAILLPFVSMLVLVLIGLFFEGRIADNIMGRLFWTGNTLLGFDVEKMLGVQGFNMPYGDMGYAYLLSRWGVLLCIALWVGLWMVKMPDERGVRFRAYAALYISLILTVSGTSFFALKTAGLLWFLMGSCTYLMAKKTPPSYGADTPKVSGRELSYAY
;
A
#
# COMPACT_ATOMS: atom_id res chain seq x y z
N MET A 1 47.47 22.90 -34.45
CA MET A 1 46.59 21.79 -34.84
C MET A 1 46.62 20.72 -33.75
N ARG A 2 45.72 20.80 -32.77
CA ARG A 2 45.49 19.76 -31.74
C ARG A 2 43.98 19.73 -31.49
N LEU A 3 43.36 18.58 -31.78
CA LEU A 3 41.93 18.33 -31.67
C LEU A 3 41.46 18.32 -30.20
N PRO A 4 40.25 18.82 -29.88
CA PRO A 4 39.68 18.69 -28.55
C PRO A 4 39.01 17.31 -28.37
N SER A 5 39.35 16.64 -27.27
CA SER A 5 38.76 15.35 -26.88
C SER A 5 37.33 15.53 -26.37
N LEU A 6 36.36 15.07 -27.16
CA LEU A 6 34.97 14.86 -26.74
C LEU A 6 34.86 13.58 -25.90
N SER A 7 34.86 13.70 -24.57
CA SER A 7 34.42 12.63 -23.68
C SER A 7 33.00 12.90 -23.19
N HIS A 8 32.01 12.43 -23.95
CA HIS A 8 30.65 12.25 -23.46
C HIS A 8 30.62 11.08 -22.46
N GLY A 9 30.80 11.39 -21.18
CA GLY A 9 30.60 10.44 -20.10
C GLY A 9 29.11 10.20 -19.86
N VAL A 10 28.53 9.23 -20.56
CA VAL A 10 27.33 8.55 -20.06
C VAL A 10 27.74 7.87 -18.76
N ALA A 11 27.21 8.34 -17.64
CA ALA A 11 27.43 7.70 -16.35
C ALA A 11 26.86 6.27 -16.41
N LEU A 12 27.74 5.30 -16.67
CA LEU A 12 27.42 3.88 -16.61
C LEU A 12 26.93 3.58 -15.20
N ALA A 13 25.66 3.17 -15.08
CA ALA A 13 25.10 2.71 -13.81
C ALA A 13 26.00 1.60 -13.27
N ARG A 14 26.53 1.78 -12.05
CA ARG A 14 27.39 0.78 -11.40
C ARG A 14 26.66 -0.59 -11.43
N PRO A 15 27.34 -1.69 -11.78
CA PRO A 15 26.71 -3.01 -11.88
C PRO A 15 25.98 -3.42 -10.59
N ASP A 16 26.49 -3.03 -9.42
CA ASP A 16 25.85 -3.26 -8.12
C ASP A 16 24.47 -2.58 -7.99
N ALA A 17 24.30 -1.41 -8.61
CA ALA A 17 23.03 -0.67 -8.59
C ALA A 17 21.98 -1.37 -9.48
N LEU A 18 22.39 -1.92 -10.63
CA LEU A 18 21.51 -2.65 -11.54
C LEU A 18 21.05 -3.99 -10.95
N VAL A 19 21.95 -4.74 -10.30
CA VAL A 19 21.62 -6.01 -9.62
C VAL A 19 20.66 -5.75 -8.45
N SER A 20 20.91 -4.72 -7.65
CA SER A 20 20.01 -4.32 -6.55
C SER A 20 18.62 -3.94 -7.05
N THR A 21 18.53 -3.28 -8.20
CA THR A 21 17.26 -2.83 -8.78
C THR A 21 16.41 -4.00 -9.28
N LYS A 22 17.02 -5.03 -9.88
CA LYS A 22 16.29 -6.22 -10.33
C LYS A 22 15.70 -7.00 -9.15
N LEU A 23 16.48 -7.15 -8.07
CA LEU A 23 16.02 -7.89 -6.90
C LEU A 23 14.86 -7.19 -6.18
N ILE A 24 14.86 -5.86 -6.17
CA ILE A 24 13.75 -5.07 -5.59
C ILE A 24 12.47 -5.18 -6.45
N SER A 25 12.59 -5.17 -7.77
CA SER A 25 11.45 -5.49 -8.65
C SER A 25 10.89 -6.87 -8.34
N ALA A 26 11.75 -7.88 -8.21
CA ALA A 26 11.35 -9.25 -7.92
C ALA A 26 10.63 -9.37 -6.57
N ILE A 27 11.13 -8.69 -5.53
CA ILE A 27 10.50 -8.64 -4.20
C ILE A 27 9.10 -8.02 -4.29
N LEU A 28 8.95 -6.89 -4.98
CA LEU A 28 7.66 -6.20 -5.07
C LEU A 28 6.65 -6.98 -5.92
N ILE A 29 7.06 -7.49 -7.07
CA ILE A 29 6.21 -8.36 -7.90
C ILE A 29 5.82 -9.61 -7.11
N GLY A 30 6.79 -10.25 -6.44
CA GLY A 30 6.54 -11.38 -5.55
C GLY A 30 5.51 -11.04 -4.46
N SER A 31 5.66 -9.89 -3.80
CA SER A 31 4.73 -9.46 -2.73
C SER A 31 3.30 -9.25 -3.21
N VAL A 32 3.10 -8.85 -4.48
CA VAL A 32 1.77 -8.66 -5.07
C VAL A 32 1.18 -9.98 -5.57
N VAL A 33 2.01 -10.83 -6.18
CA VAL A 33 1.55 -12.01 -6.93
C VAL A 33 1.60 -13.32 -6.12
N TYR A 34 2.29 -13.35 -4.96
CA TYR A 34 2.52 -14.59 -4.20
C TYR A 34 1.24 -15.38 -3.90
N GLN A 35 0.13 -14.71 -3.58
CA GLN A 35 -1.12 -15.41 -3.28
C GLN A 35 -1.68 -16.11 -4.52
N ALA A 36 -1.67 -15.48 -5.69
CA ALA A 36 -2.07 -16.13 -6.94
C ALA A 36 -1.17 -17.30 -7.29
N VAL A 37 0.15 -17.19 -7.09
CA VAL A 37 1.08 -18.30 -7.30
C VAL A 37 0.77 -19.45 -6.35
N LEU A 38 0.56 -19.17 -5.06
CA LEU A 38 0.22 -20.20 -4.08
C LEU A 38 -1.13 -20.85 -4.36
N ALA A 39 -2.12 -20.11 -4.85
CA ALA A 39 -3.41 -20.66 -5.26
C ALA A 39 -3.29 -21.53 -6.52
N LEU A 40 -2.44 -21.16 -7.47
CA LEU A 40 -2.13 -21.98 -8.65
C LEU A 40 -1.46 -23.29 -8.24
N VAL A 41 -0.45 -23.21 -7.37
CA VAL A 41 0.24 -24.38 -6.79
C VAL A 41 -0.76 -25.25 -6.02
N HIS A 42 -1.66 -24.64 -5.25
CA HIS A 42 -2.73 -25.34 -4.54
C HIS A 42 -3.65 -26.11 -5.48
N THR A 43 -3.99 -25.52 -6.62
CA THR A 43 -4.93 -26.08 -7.58
C THR A 43 -4.34 -27.23 -8.38
N HIS A 44 -3.05 -27.17 -8.74
CA HIS A 44 -2.45 -28.12 -9.69
C HIS A 44 -1.36 -29.03 -9.14
N LEU A 45 -0.71 -28.68 -8.02
CA LEU A 45 0.47 -29.40 -7.53
C LEU A 45 0.22 -30.06 -6.19
N PHE A 46 -0.01 -29.28 -5.14
CA PHE A 46 -0.19 -29.79 -3.79
C PHE A 46 -1.01 -28.83 -2.95
N ARG A 47 -1.76 -29.37 -1.99
CA ARG A 47 -2.60 -28.57 -1.08
C ARG A 47 -1.75 -27.58 -0.28
N ALA A 48 -1.82 -26.30 -0.65
CA ALA A 48 -1.21 -25.23 0.15
C ALA A 48 -1.81 -25.18 1.56
N SER A 49 -0.96 -24.96 2.56
CA SER A 49 -1.36 -24.84 3.96
C SER A 49 -1.10 -23.41 4.47
N ALA A 50 -1.64 -23.07 5.64
CA ALA A 50 -1.31 -21.81 6.32
C ALA A 50 0.21 -21.61 6.50
N LEU A 51 0.95 -22.71 6.72
CA LEU A 51 2.41 -22.69 6.82
C LEU A 51 3.08 -22.32 5.49
N ALA A 52 2.55 -22.79 4.35
CA ALA A 52 3.07 -22.42 3.04
C ALA A 52 2.92 -20.92 2.76
N VAL A 53 1.78 -20.33 3.18
CA VAL A 53 1.56 -18.87 3.10
C VAL A 53 2.56 -18.13 3.98
N ALA A 54 2.70 -18.53 5.25
CA ALA A 54 3.64 -17.91 6.18
C ALA A 54 5.10 -18.03 5.71
N ALA A 55 5.48 -19.17 5.14
CA ALA A 55 6.81 -19.40 4.59
C ALA A 55 7.09 -18.51 3.37
N ALA A 56 6.11 -18.32 2.48
CA ALA A 56 6.22 -17.41 1.34
C ALA A 56 6.38 -15.95 1.80
N GLU A 57 5.58 -15.51 2.78
CA GLU A 57 5.71 -14.17 3.37
C GLU A 57 7.10 -13.99 4.03
N PHE A 58 7.55 -14.99 4.78
CA PHE A 58 8.87 -14.98 5.41
C PHE A 58 10.00 -14.93 4.38
N ALA A 59 9.93 -15.68 3.28
CA ALA A 59 10.90 -15.64 2.21
C ALA A 59 11.01 -14.24 1.57
N ILE A 60 9.88 -13.55 1.41
CA ILE A 60 9.84 -12.15 0.93
C ILE A 60 10.50 -11.22 1.95
N TYR A 61 10.22 -11.38 3.25
CA TYR A 61 10.87 -10.59 4.30
C TYR A 61 12.37 -10.82 4.36
N LEU A 62 12.81 -12.07 4.24
CA LEU A 62 14.22 -12.43 4.19
C LEU A 62 14.90 -11.79 2.97
N ALA A 63 14.26 -11.82 1.80
CA ALA A 63 14.77 -11.16 0.61
C ALA A 63 14.91 -9.64 0.82
N CYS A 64 13.92 -8.98 1.46
CA CYS A 64 14.04 -7.58 1.86
C CYS A 64 15.25 -7.34 2.76
N LEU A 65 15.42 -8.16 3.81
CA LEU A 65 16.54 -8.06 4.74
C LEU A 65 17.88 -8.25 4.05
N LEU A 66 18.02 -9.19 3.12
CA LEU A 66 19.25 -9.41 2.36
C LEU A 66 19.64 -8.21 1.49
N VAL A 67 18.66 -7.48 0.94
CA VAL A 67 18.91 -6.20 0.22
C VAL A 67 19.37 -5.13 1.20
N LEU A 68 18.64 -4.97 2.31
CA LEU A 68 18.88 -3.94 3.31
C LEU A 68 20.21 -4.16 4.05
N ALA A 69 20.60 -5.42 4.26
CA ALA A 69 21.82 -5.83 4.95
C ALA A 69 23.09 -5.28 4.29
N LYS A 70 23.07 -5.08 2.97
CA LYS A 70 24.23 -4.53 2.24
C LYS A 70 24.52 -3.06 2.56
N ARG A 71 23.54 -2.32 3.12
CA ARG A 71 23.63 -0.88 3.38
C ARG A 71 22.80 -0.47 4.60
N ILE A 72 22.98 -1.18 5.71
CA ILE A 72 22.24 -0.94 6.94
C ILE A 72 22.53 0.48 7.46
N ARG A 73 21.47 1.25 7.69
CA ARG A 73 21.56 2.51 8.44
C ARG A 73 21.25 2.26 9.90
N LEU A 74 21.97 2.94 10.79
CA LEU A 74 21.73 2.84 12.23
C LEU A 74 20.29 3.24 12.61
N GLU A 75 19.74 4.25 11.92
CA GLU A 75 18.34 4.68 12.06
C GLU A 75 17.35 3.52 11.88
N PHE A 76 17.55 2.70 10.84
CA PHE A 76 16.69 1.53 10.57
C PHE A 76 16.78 0.51 11.70
N VAL A 77 18.01 0.17 12.11
CA VAL A 77 18.25 -0.80 13.19
C VAL A 77 17.65 -0.33 14.50
N ALA A 78 17.85 0.95 14.86
CA ALA A 78 17.34 1.52 16.10
C ALA A 78 15.80 1.49 16.14
N ILE A 79 15.13 1.89 15.06
CA ILE A 79 13.66 1.86 14.98
C ILE A 79 13.15 0.43 15.06
N VAL A 80 13.72 -0.50 14.28
CA VAL A 80 13.31 -1.91 14.30
C VAL A 80 13.53 -2.51 15.69
N ALA A 81 14.68 -2.26 16.32
CA ALA A 81 14.98 -2.76 17.65
C ALA A 81 14.00 -2.21 18.70
N LEU A 82 13.68 -0.91 18.66
CA LEU A 82 12.74 -0.28 19.60
C LEU A 82 11.32 -0.83 19.43
N VAL A 83 10.87 -0.99 18.19
CA VAL A 83 9.56 -1.60 17.87
C VAL A 83 9.50 -3.04 18.38
N LEU A 84 10.53 -3.85 18.08
CA LEU A 84 10.57 -5.24 18.53
C LEU A 84 10.64 -5.34 20.05
N ALA A 85 11.44 -4.52 20.71
CA ALA A 85 11.53 -4.46 22.17
C ALA A 85 10.16 -4.14 22.79
N TYR A 86 9.43 -3.17 22.23
CA TYR A 86 8.10 -2.82 22.69
C TYR A 86 7.08 -3.96 22.46
N LEU A 87 7.08 -4.62 21.30
CA LEU A 87 6.18 -5.75 21.05
C LEU A 87 6.50 -6.98 21.93
N LEU A 88 7.78 -7.20 22.23
CA LEU A 88 8.21 -8.21 23.20
C LEU A 88 7.75 -7.86 24.61
N LEU A 89 7.86 -6.59 25.02
CA LEU A 89 7.33 -6.11 26.29
C LEU A 89 5.82 -6.35 26.40
N LEU A 90 5.05 -6.03 25.34
CA LEU A 90 3.64 -6.37 25.29
C LEU A 90 3.39 -7.88 25.37
N SER A 91 4.23 -8.69 24.72
CA SER A 91 4.10 -10.16 24.78
C SER A 91 4.33 -10.71 26.20
N ILE A 92 5.22 -10.09 26.98
CA ILE A 92 5.41 -10.39 28.41
C ILE A 92 4.15 -10.05 29.19
N PHE A 93 3.60 -8.84 29.03
CA PHE A 93 2.37 -8.44 29.72
C PHE A 93 1.15 -9.28 29.34
N ARG A 94 1.11 -9.76 28.08
CA ARG A 94 0.06 -10.67 27.58
C ARG A 94 0.23 -12.12 28.02
N ASN A 95 1.41 -12.48 28.53
CA ASN A 95 1.83 -13.86 28.73
C ASN A 95 1.63 -14.74 27.47
N ALA A 96 1.79 -14.14 26.28
CA ALA A 96 1.55 -14.79 25.00
C ALA A 96 2.29 -14.07 23.86
N LEU A 97 2.88 -14.85 22.95
CA LEU A 97 3.48 -14.33 21.72
C LEU A 97 2.42 -14.19 20.63
N GLU A 98 2.20 -12.97 20.18
CA GLU A 98 1.19 -12.63 19.18
C GLU A 98 1.85 -12.32 17.83
N PHE A 99 2.07 -13.33 16.99
CA PHE A 99 2.87 -13.20 15.77
C PHE A 99 2.29 -12.25 14.72
N LYS A 100 0.97 -12.08 14.67
CA LYS A 100 0.35 -11.30 13.59
C LYS A 100 0.60 -9.80 13.79
N GLY A 101 0.65 -9.30 15.03
CA GLY A 101 1.07 -7.93 15.34
C GLY A 101 2.51 -7.65 14.93
N PHE A 102 3.45 -8.58 15.18
CA PHE A 102 4.83 -8.47 14.69
C PHE A 102 4.89 -8.37 13.17
N ARG A 103 4.21 -9.31 12.49
CA ARG A 103 4.14 -9.32 11.03
C ARG A 103 3.63 -8.00 10.48
N ASP A 104 2.52 -7.51 11.02
CA ASP A 104 1.84 -6.32 10.53
C ASP A 104 2.69 -5.04 10.68
N VAL A 105 3.58 -4.94 11.68
CA VAL A 105 4.54 -3.82 11.81
C VAL A 105 5.80 -4.02 10.97
N ILE A 106 6.25 -5.25 10.76
CA ILE A 106 7.47 -5.54 9.98
C ILE A 106 7.28 -5.14 8.51
N ILE A 107 6.09 -5.34 7.94
CA ILE A 107 5.80 -4.98 6.54
C ILE A 107 6.08 -3.49 6.26
N PRO A 108 5.48 -2.51 6.96
CA PRO A 108 5.75 -1.10 6.73
C PRO A 108 7.23 -0.77 6.89
N LEU A 109 7.89 -1.31 7.92
CA LEU A 109 9.30 -1.03 8.17
C LEU A 109 10.19 -1.54 7.02
N LEU A 110 10.07 -2.80 6.62
CA LEU A 110 10.91 -3.37 5.56
C LEU A 110 10.69 -2.65 4.22
N PHE A 111 9.44 -2.47 3.81
CA PHE A 111 9.14 -1.92 2.49
C PHE A 111 9.39 -0.41 2.41
N PHE A 112 9.16 0.35 3.49
CA PHE A 112 9.54 1.76 3.55
C PHE A 112 11.05 1.95 3.35
N TRP A 113 11.85 1.18 4.05
CA TRP A 113 13.30 1.25 3.91
C TRP A 113 13.77 0.72 2.55
N LEU A 114 13.14 -0.33 2.03
CA LEU A 114 13.40 -0.83 0.67
C LEU A 114 13.16 0.27 -0.39
N GLY A 115 12.05 1.02 -0.25
CA GLY A 115 11.74 2.16 -1.11
C GLY A 115 12.74 3.30 -0.97
N ARG A 116 13.15 3.64 0.25
CA ARG A 116 14.17 4.66 0.52
C ARG A 116 15.54 4.30 -0.06
N HIS A 117 15.83 3.01 -0.22
CA HIS A 117 17.03 2.53 -0.91
C HIS A 117 16.95 2.67 -2.44
N VAL A 118 15.75 2.65 -3.03
CA VAL A 118 15.53 2.88 -4.46
C VAL A 118 15.27 4.35 -4.72
N ALA A 119 16.36 5.07 -4.91
CA ALA A 119 16.43 6.53 -5.09
C ALA A 119 15.80 7.10 -6.37
N ASP A 120 15.07 6.31 -7.17
CA ASP A 120 14.55 6.74 -8.47
C ASP A 120 13.02 6.63 -8.56
N ILE A 121 12.35 7.79 -8.55
CA ILE A 121 10.90 7.86 -8.71
C ILE A 121 10.45 7.36 -10.09
N GLY A 122 11.29 7.54 -11.13
CA GLY A 122 11.01 7.02 -12.46
C GLY A 122 11.07 5.49 -12.53
N TYR A 123 11.88 4.86 -11.68
CA TYR A 123 11.84 3.42 -11.50
C TYR A 123 10.57 2.98 -10.75
N ALA A 124 10.20 3.66 -9.66
CA ALA A 124 8.95 3.37 -8.95
C ALA A 124 7.73 3.48 -9.89
N ASP A 125 7.72 4.46 -10.80
CA ASP A 125 6.68 4.61 -11.82
C ASP A 125 6.62 3.45 -12.82
N ARG A 126 7.78 3.01 -13.33
CA ARG A 126 7.84 1.87 -14.27
C ARG A 126 7.39 0.58 -13.59
N LEU A 127 7.83 0.37 -12.36
CA LEU A 127 7.46 -0.82 -11.60
C LEU A 127 5.96 -0.81 -11.25
N LEU A 128 5.41 0.32 -10.82
CA LEU A 128 3.98 0.42 -10.55
C LEU A 128 3.15 0.23 -11.83
N LYS A 129 3.58 0.79 -12.97
CA LYS A 129 2.92 0.53 -14.26
C LYS A 129 2.92 -0.95 -14.61
N LEU A 130 4.04 -1.64 -14.45
CA LEU A 130 4.12 -3.08 -14.66
C LEU A 130 3.14 -3.85 -13.76
N LEU A 131 3.11 -3.54 -12.46
CA LEU A 131 2.17 -4.16 -11.52
C LEU A 131 0.71 -3.90 -11.90
N VAL A 132 0.37 -2.65 -12.23
CA VAL A 132 -0.98 -2.27 -12.68
C VAL A 132 -1.35 -3.03 -13.97
N SER A 133 -0.44 -3.15 -14.93
CA SER A 133 -0.66 -3.92 -16.15
C SER A 133 -0.90 -5.40 -15.86
N VAL A 134 -0.10 -6.03 -15.00
CA VAL A 134 -0.29 -7.44 -14.60
C VAL A 134 -1.66 -7.63 -13.94
N VAL A 135 -2.03 -6.75 -13.01
CA VAL A 135 -3.32 -6.79 -12.31
C VAL A 135 -4.49 -6.58 -13.28
N LEU A 136 -4.37 -5.65 -14.24
CA LEU A 136 -5.40 -5.42 -15.25
C LEU A 136 -5.56 -6.63 -16.18
N VAL A 137 -4.46 -7.24 -16.64
CA VAL A 137 -4.51 -8.43 -17.51
C VAL A 137 -5.25 -9.57 -16.81
N PHE A 138 -4.91 -9.86 -15.55
CA PHE A 138 -5.61 -10.88 -14.78
C PHE A 138 -7.06 -10.51 -14.45
N ALA A 139 -7.35 -9.22 -14.22
CA ALA A 139 -8.71 -8.76 -13.97
C ALA A 139 -9.61 -8.93 -15.20
N PHE A 140 -9.10 -8.58 -16.38
CA PHE A 140 -9.81 -8.80 -17.64
C PHE A 140 -9.90 -10.28 -18.01
N PHE A 141 -8.88 -11.07 -17.69
CA PHE A 141 -8.93 -12.53 -17.86
C PHE A 141 -10.02 -13.15 -16.99
N GLU A 142 -10.13 -12.76 -15.72
CA GLU A 142 -11.22 -13.19 -14.84
C GLU A 142 -12.60 -12.70 -15.33
N LEU A 143 -12.69 -11.49 -15.87
CA LEU A 143 -13.94 -10.95 -16.43
C LEU A 143 -14.43 -11.73 -17.66
N PHE A 144 -13.55 -11.99 -18.63
CA PHE A 144 -13.93 -12.57 -19.92
C PHE A 144 -13.88 -14.11 -19.94
N PHE A 145 -13.08 -14.73 -19.06
CA PHE A 145 -12.78 -16.16 -19.04
C PHE A 145 -12.90 -16.74 -17.62
N LEU A 146 -14.03 -16.51 -16.97
CA LEU A 146 -14.27 -16.91 -15.58
C LEU A 146 -14.09 -18.41 -15.34
N ASP A 147 -14.56 -19.25 -16.27
CA ASP A 147 -14.41 -20.72 -16.16
C ASP A 147 -12.95 -21.15 -16.21
N GLN A 148 -12.16 -20.54 -17.10
CA GLN A 148 -10.73 -20.84 -17.20
C GLN A 148 -9.98 -20.29 -15.98
N TYR A 149 -10.38 -19.12 -15.49
CA TYR A 149 -9.79 -18.50 -14.30
C TYR A 149 -10.02 -19.34 -13.04
N THR A 150 -11.25 -19.82 -12.81
CA THR A 150 -11.59 -20.66 -11.65
C THR A 150 -11.01 -22.07 -11.74
N ARG A 151 -10.81 -22.62 -12.95
CA ARG A 151 -10.06 -23.86 -13.16
C ARG A 151 -8.56 -23.70 -12.88
N LEU A 152 -8.00 -22.53 -13.18
CA LEU A 152 -6.59 -22.21 -12.92
C LEU A 152 -6.35 -21.92 -11.44
N LEU A 153 -7.30 -21.22 -10.81
CA LEU A 153 -7.23 -20.75 -9.43
C LEU A 153 -8.51 -21.16 -8.70
N ASN A 154 -8.47 -22.29 -8.00
CA ASN A 154 -9.55 -22.66 -7.09
C ASN A 154 -9.42 -21.85 -5.79
N ILE A 155 -10.00 -20.65 -5.81
CA ILE A 155 -9.88 -19.66 -4.74
C ILE A 155 -10.53 -20.19 -3.45
N PHE A 156 -11.70 -20.81 -3.56
CA PHE A 156 -12.41 -21.32 -2.40
C PHE A 156 -11.63 -22.44 -1.70
N SER A 157 -11.18 -23.46 -2.43
CA SER A 157 -10.41 -24.56 -1.83
C SER A 157 -9.10 -24.07 -1.19
N TYR A 158 -8.45 -23.09 -1.83
CA TYR A 158 -7.27 -22.43 -1.28
C TYR A 158 -7.56 -21.75 0.07
N TYR A 159 -8.62 -20.94 0.17
CA TYR A 159 -8.95 -20.26 1.43
C TYR A 159 -9.43 -21.20 2.55
N VAL A 160 -10.11 -22.31 2.20
CA VAL A 160 -10.46 -23.37 3.15
C VAL A 160 -9.21 -24.06 3.66
N SER A 161 -8.27 -24.41 2.78
CA SER A 161 -7.04 -25.11 3.15
C SER A 161 -6.06 -24.28 3.98
N THR A 162 -6.09 -22.96 3.81
CA THR A 162 -5.29 -22.02 4.60
C THR A 162 -5.95 -21.66 5.94
N GLY A 163 -7.18 -22.14 6.20
CA GLY A 163 -7.91 -21.88 7.43
C GLY A 163 -8.49 -20.47 7.55
N THR A 164 -8.57 -19.74 6.43
CA THR A 164 -9.10 -18.37 6.41
C THR A 164 -10.64 -18.35 6.33
N VAL A 165 -11.23 -19.40 5.73
CA VAL A 165 -12.68 -19.56 5.56
C VAL A 165 -13.10 -20.95 6.08
N THR A 166 -14.15 -21.00 6.89
CA THR A 166 -14.77 -22.26 7.35
C THR A 166 -15.85 -22.72 6.37
N VAL A 167 -15.97 -24.03 6.13
CA VAL A 167 -16.91 -24.60 5.14
C VAL A 167 -18.38 -24.17 5.38
N THR A 168 -18.74 -23.86 6.61
CA THR A 168 -20.07 -23.39 7.04
C THR A 168 -20.42 -21.94 6.66
N THR A 169 -19.48 -21.13 6.17
CA THR A 169 -19.78 -19.72 5.82
C THR A 169 -20.24 -19.52 4.38
N ASN A 170 -20.20 -20.54 3.53
CA ASN A 170 -20.66 -20.42 2.15
C ASN A 170 -22.20 -20.40 2.08
N PHE A 171 -22.75 -19.27 1.62
CA PHE A 171 -24.16 -19.14 1.28
C PHE A 171 -24.54 -19.87 -0.03
N ILE A 172 -23.56 -20.36 -0.81
CA ILE A 172 -23.77 -21.06 -2.09
C ILE A 172 -22.82 -22.26 -2.14
N THR A 173 -23.39 -23.46 -2.17
CA THR A 173 -22.70 -24.76 -1.99
C THR A 173 -21.74 -25.13 -3.13
N ASP A 174 -21.81 -24.46 -4.30
CA ASP A 174 -21.08 -24.82 -5.53
C ASP A 174 -20.17 -23.72 -6.11
N SER A 175 -19.83 -22.67 -5.35
CA SER A 175 -18.95 -21.61 -5.87
C SER A 175 -17.47 -21.83 -5.56
N ALA A 176 -16.62 -21.76 -6.59
CA ALA A 176 -15.16 -21.74 -6.48
C ALA A 176 -14.59 -20.37 -6.05
N LEU A 177 -15.44 -19.36 -5.82
CA LEU A 177 -15.04 -18.00 -5.44
C LEU A 177 -15.10 -17.81 -3.92
N ASN A 178 -14.31 -16.86 -3.41
CA ASN A 178 -14.35 -16.47 -2.00
C ASN A 178 -15.72 -15.84 -1.64
N LEU A 179 -16.13 -15.85 -0.36
CA LEU A 179 -17.36 -15.23 0.16
C LEU A 179 -17.59 -13.79 -0.33
N ASN A 180 -16.50 -13.05 -0.55
CA ASN A 180 -16.53 -11.67 -1.04
C ASN A 180 -16.60 -11.54 -2.57
N GLY A 181 -16.36 -12.62 -3.31
CA GLY A 181 -16.33 -12.72 -4.77
C GLY A 181 -17.71 -12.90 -5.42
N LEU A 182 -18.71 -13.36 -4.65
CA LEU A 182 -20.10 -13.43 -5.08
C LEU A 182 -20.99 -12.54 -4.22
N ARG A 183 -21.89 -11.81 -4.89
CA ARG A 183 -22.95 -11.03 -4.23
C ARG A 183 -24.30 -11.59 -4.67
N PRO A 184 -25.16 -12.11 -3.77
CA PRO A 184 -26.43 -12.71 -4.16
C PRO A 184 -27.26 -11.76 -5.03
N GLU A 185 -27.89 -12.31 -6.08
CA GLU A 185 -28.77 -11.56 -6.97
C GLU A 185 -29.99 -11.02 -6.21
N GLY A 186 -30.49 -9.85 -6.62
CA GLY A 186 -31.65 -9.20 -5.98
C GLY A 186 -31.32 -8.20 -4.86
N ILE A 187 -30.05 -8.08 -4.44
CA ILE A 187 -29.65 -7.06 -3.46
C ILE A 187 -29.48 -5.66 -4.12
N GLY A 188 -29.47 -5.55 -5.46
CA GLY A 188 -29.48 -4.25 -6.18
C GLY A 188 -28.26 -3.38 -5.91
N ARG A 189 -27.11 -4.00 -5.67
CA ARG A 189 -25.98 -3.41 -4.94
C ARG A 189 -24.65 -3.35 -5.71
N THR A 190 -24.64 -3.70 -7.00
CA THR A 190 -23.46 -3.72 -7.88
C THR A 190 -23.35 -2.44 -8.71
N ILE A 191 -22.13 -1.91 -8.90
CA ILE A 191 -21.88 -0.64 -9.61
C ILE A 191 -22.25 -0.74 -11.11
N PHE A 192 -22.03 -1.90 -11.75
CA PHE A 192 -22.47 -2.17 -13.13
C PHE A 192 -23.20 -3.52 -13.24
N PRO A 193 -24.50 -3.57 -12.88
CA PRO A 193 -25.27 -4.81 -12.87
C PRO A 193 -25.35 -5.49 -14.25
N SER A 194 -25.38 -4.69 -15.32
CA SER A 194 -25.51 -5.17 -16.71
C SER A 194 -24.24 -5.78 -17.31
N LEU A 195 -23.05 -5.49 -16.75
CA LEU A 195 -21.76 -5.99 -17.26
C LEU A 195 -21.11 -6.99 -16.31
N LEU A 196 -21.27 -6.84 -14.99
CA LEU A 196 -20.60 -7.64 -13.96
C LEU A 196 -21.51 -8.70 -13.31
N GLY A 197 -22.84 -8.61 -13.49
CA GLY A 197 -23.79 -9.49 -12.82
C GLY A 197 -23.63 -9.47 -11.29
N SER A 198 -23.62 -10.66 -10.67
CA SER A 198 -23.34 -10.89 -9.23
C SER A 198 -21.85 -11.05 -8.89
N HIS A 199 -20.97 -11.01 -9.89
CA HIS A 199 -19.56 -11.36 -9.77
C HIS A 199 -18.67 -10.16 -9.44
N ARG A 200 -17.75 -10.32 -8.49
CA ARG A 200 -16.77 -9.29 -8.11
C ARG A 200 -15.36 -9.77 -8.43
N ILE A 201 -14.67 -9.04 -9.29
CA ILE A 201 -13.35 -9.42 -9.78
C ILE A 201 -12.31 -9.23 -8.68
N SER A 202 -11.44 -10.23 -8.56
CA SER A 202 -10.41 -10.33 -7.53
C SER A 202 -8.99 -10.14 -8.07
N SER A 203 -8.78 -10.46 -9.35
CA SER A 203 -7.51 -10.53 -10.04
C SER A 203 -6.48 -11.35 -9.24
N VAL A 204 -5.21 -11.06 -9.42
CA VAL A 204 -4.06 -11.65 -8.72
C VAL A 204 -4.22 -11.66 -7.18
N PHE A 205 -5.07 -10.80 -6.62
CA PHE A 205 -5.25 -10.71 -5.17
C PHE A 205 -6.21 -11.74 -4.57
N LEU A 206 -6.93 -12.50 -5.40
CA LEU A 206 -7.90 -13.54 -5.01
C LEU A 206 -9.05 -13.07 -4.09
N GLU A 207 -9.11 -11.77 -3.81
CA GLU A 207 -10.13 -11.10 -3.01
C GLU A 207 -10.43 -9.71 -3.60
N PRO A 208 -11.71 -9.38 -3.86
CA PRO A 208 -12.09 -8.08 -4.40
C PRO A 208 -11.73 -6.90 -3.48
N VAL A 209 -11.73 -7.11 -2.15
CA VAL A 209 -11.38 -6.07 -1.17
C VAL A 209 -9.93 -5.62 -1.34
N SER A 210 -9.03 -6.58 -1.57
CA SER A 210 -7.60 -6.31 -1.78
C SER A 210 -7.35 -5.61 -3.11
N LEU A 211 -8.09 -5.96 -4.17
CA LEU A 211 -8.06 -5.24 -5.44
C LEU A 211 -8.52 -3.79 -5.30
N GLY A 212 -9.59 -3.56 -4.52
CA GLY A 212 -10.05 -2.22 -4.17
C GLY A 212 -8.99 -1.38 -3.46
N ASN A 213 -8.31 -1.95 -2.46
CA ASN A 213 -7.22 -1.29 -1.72
C ASN A 213 -6.03 -0.95 -2.62
N PHE A 214 -5.60 -1.90 -3.47
CA PHE A 214 -4.55 -1.66 -4.46
C PHE A 214 -4.89 -0.49 -5.38
N SER A 215 -6.14 -0.43 -5.86
CA SER A 215 -6.61 0.63 -6.75
C SER A 215 -6.56 2.02 -6.09
N VAL A 216 -6.89 2.12 -4.80
CA VAL A 216 -6.77 3.37 -4.04
C VAL A 216 -5.31 3.82 -3.94
N ILE A 217 -4.37 2.90 -3.70
CA ILE A 217 -2.93 3.20 -3.65
C ILE A 217 -2.44 3.71 -5.02
N VAL A 218 -2.87 3.07 -6.10
CA VAL A 218 -2.57 3.48 -7.48
C VAL A 218 -3.12 4.89 -7.77
N ALA A 219 -4.36 5.17 -7.39
CA ALA A 219 -4.96 6.49 -7.53
C ALA A 219 -4.22 7.54 -6.70
N ALA A 220 -3.88 7.25 -5.44
CA ALA A 220 -3.11 8.14 -4.57
C ALA A 220 -1.74 8.47 -5.18
N TRP A 221 -1.05 7.48 -5.75
CA TRP A 221 0.22 7.69 -6.44
C TRP A 221 0.05 8.55 -7.70
N GLY A 222 -0.93 8.23 -8.54
CA GLY A 222 -1.25 9.02 -9.74
C GLY A 222 -1.57 10.47 -9.41
N LEU A 223 -2.47 10.69 -8.45
CA LEU A 223 -2.87 12.02 -7.98
C LEU A 223 -1.74 12.76 -7.26
N SER A 224 -0.67 12.11 -6.79
CA SER A 224 0.48 12.80 -6.20
C SER A 224 1.32 13.56 -7.24
N LYS A 225 1.25 13.15 -8.52
CA LYS A 225 2.08 13.68 -9.61
C LYS A 225 1.87 15.19 -9.83
N PRO A 226 2.92 15.92 -10.27
CA PRO A 226 2.78 17.30 -10.70
C PRO A 226 1.90 17.38 -11.96
N ARG A 227 1.27 18.55 -12.18
CA ARG A 227 0.39 18.77 -13.34
C ARG A 227 1.11 18.62 -14.68
N THR A 228 2.42 18.82 -14.71
CA THR A 228 3.26 18.60 -15.90
C THR A 228 3.27 17.15 -16.39
N GLU A 229 3.03 16.18 -15.49
CA GLU A 229 2.99 14.74 -15.80
C GLU A 229 1.55 14.21 -15.90
N TYR A 230 0.63 15.03 -16.41
CA TYR A 230 -0.81 14.70 -16.45
C TYR A 230 -1.11 13.39 -17.18
N LYS A 231 -0.35 13.02 -18.22
CA LYS A 231 -0.54 11.73 -18.93
C LYS A 231 -0.31 10.54 -18.01
N GLN A 232 0.70 10.61 -17.13
CA GLN A 232 0.97 9.55 -16.17
C GLN A 232 -0.06 9.52 -15.06
N MET A 233 -0.46 10.70 -14.57
CA MET A 233 -1.56 10.84 -13.62
C MET A 233 -2.84 10.22 -14.16
N LEU A 234 -3.20 10.51 -15.41
CA LEU A 234 -4.41 10.00 -16.06
C LEU A 234 -4.35 8.48 -16.23
N PHE A 235 -3.20 7.93 -16.65
CA PHE A 235 -3.01 6.48 -16.72
C PHE A 235 -3.33 5.81 -15.38
N PHE A 236 -2.69 6.23 -14.29
CA PHE A 236 -2.92 5.63 -12.98
C PHE A 236 -4.35 5.84 -12.48
N LEU A 237 -4.93 7.02 -12.70
CA LEU A 237 -6.29 7.33 -12.27
C LEU A 237 -7.33 6.50 -13.03
N LEU A 238 -7.22 6.40 -14.35
CA LEU A 238 -8.11 5.59 -15.17
C LEU A 238 -7.97 4.11 -14.82
N SER A 239 -6.75 3.60 -14.69
CA SER A 239 -6.52 2.22 -14.25
C SER A 239 -7.15 1.95 -12.89
N ALA A 240 -6.99 2.86 -11.92
CA ALA A 240 -7.60 2.72 -10.60
C ALA A 240 -9.14 2.72 -10.65
N ILE A 241 -9.75 3.63 -11.43
CA ILE A 241 -11.20 3.69 -11.61
C ILE A 241 -11.72 2.39 -12.25
N THR A 242 -11.03 1.89 -13.28
CA THR A 242 -11.38 0.61 -13.91
C THR A 242 -11.31 -0.53 -12.90
N LEU A 243 -10.23 -0.66 -12.13
CA LEU A 243 -10.09 -1.73 -11.14
C LEU A 243 -11.11 -1.62 -9.99
N ILE A 244 -11.48 -0.40 -9.57
CA ILE A 244 -12.56 -0.17 -8.58
C ILE A 244 -13.91 -0.63 -9.13
N ALA A 245 -14.21 -0.31 -10.39
CA ALA A 245 -15.43 -0.74 -11.04
C ALA A 245 -15.48 -2.28 -11.14
N LEU A 246 -14.39 -2.92 -11.58
CA LEU A 246 -14.31 -4.38 -11.71
C LEU A 246 -14.44 -5.10 -10.35
N SER A 247 -13.85 -4.55 -9.28
CA SER A 247 -13.93 -5.12 -7.92
C SER A 247 -15.22 -4.81 -7.16
N ASP A 248 -16.12 -4.01 -7.74
CA ASP A 248 -17.32 -3.47 -7.09
C ASP A 248 -17.00 -2.83 -5.71
N SER A 249 -15.90 -2.06 -5.64
CA SER A 249 -15.37 -1.55 -4.37
C SER A 249 -15.94 -0.18 -4.00
N ARG A 250 -16.98 -0.18 -3.14
CA ARG A 250 -17.56 1.06 -2.58
C ARG A 250 -16.57 1.88 -1.77
N TYR A 251 -15.79 1.18 -0.95
CA TYR A 251 -14.72 1.79 -0.19
C TYR A 251 -13.73 2.49 -1.14
N GLY A 252 -13.31 1.79 -2.20
CA GLY A 252 -12.44 2.36 -3.22
C GLY A 252 -13.02 3.62 -3.87
N LEU A 253 -14.31 3.59 -4.23
CA LEU A 253 -15.01 4.73 -4.82
C LEU A 253 -15.03 5.94 -3.87
N ILE A 254 -15.36 5.73 -2.59
CA ILE A 254 -15.41 6.81 -1.59
C ILE A 254 -14.02 7.41 -1.43
N VAL A 255 -13.00 6.58 -1.19
CA VAL A 255 -11.64 7.08 -0.92
C VAL A 255 -11.03 7.75 -2.14
N VAL A 256 -11.17 7.20 -3.35
CA VAL A 256 -10.66 7.86 -4.56
C VAL A 256 -11.38 9.18 -4.81
N THR A 257 -12.69 9.24 -4.60
CA THR A 257 -13.43 10.51 -4.66
C THR A 257 -12.89 11.52 -3.64
N SER A 258 -12.68 11.09 -2.38
CA SER A 258 -12.09 11.95 -1.35
C SER A 258 -10.68 12.40 -1.69
N LEU A 259 -9.86 11.55 -2.32
CA LEU A 259 -8.52 11.90 -2.80
C LEU A 259 -8.56 12.94 -3.92
N ILE A 260 -9.51 12.82 -4.85
CA ILE A 260 -9.72 13.82 -5.92
C ILE A 260 -10.15 15.15 -5.31
N VAL A 261 -11.12 15.14 -4.38
CA VAL A 261 -11.55 16.35 -3.67
C VAL A 261 -10.38 16.97 -2.92
N MET A 262 -9.63 16.17 -2.16
CA MET A 262 -8.44 16.65 -1.43
C MET A 262 -7.38 17.23 -2.36
N ARG A 263 -7.17 16.66 -3.56
CA ARG A 263 -6.26 17.21 -4.56
C ARG A 263 -6.69 18.59 -5.08
N ILE A 264 -7.99 18.86 -5.12
CA ILE A 264 -8.55 20.13 -5.60
C ILE A 264 -8.56 21.18 -4.47
N THR A 265 -8.96 20.78 -3.26
CA THR A 265 -9.19 21.70 -2.13
C THR A 265 -7.96 21.94 -1.27
N VAL A 266 -7.07 20.96 -1.12
CA VAL A 266 -5.92 21.02 -0.21
C VAL A 266 -4.64 21.20 -1.01
N THR A 267 -3.97 22.34 -0.81
CA THR A 267 -2.69 22.66 -1.49
C THR A 267 -1.63 23.12 -0.50
N GLY A 268 -0.36 22.91 -0.89
CA GLY A 268 0.80 23.36 -0.12
C GLY A 268 0.83 22.83 1.32
N ARG A 269 0.96 23.75 2.29
CA ARG A 269 1.13 23.46 3.72
C ARG A 269 -0.06 22.76 4.35
N PHE A 270 -1.27 22.94 3.81
CA PHE A 270 -2.49 22.29 4.32
C PHE A 270 -2.47 20.77 4.17
N ASN A 271 -1.63 20.21 3.28
CA ASN A 271 -1.39 18.77 3.25
C ASN A 271 -0.84 18.22 4.57
N THR A 272 -0.18 19.06 5.37
CA THR A 272 0.33 18.68 6.70
C THR A 272 -0.79 18.48 7.71
N ALA A 273 -1.95 19.14 7.52
CA ALA A 273 -3.12 18.93 8.37
C ALA A 273 -3.64 17.47 8.31
N ALA A 274 -3.24 16.70 7.29
CA ALA A 274 -3.56 15.29 7.19
C ALA A 274 -2.99 14.45 8.35
N ILE A 275 -2.05 14.98 9.15
CA ILE A 275 -1.60 14.36 10.42
C ILE A 275 -2.75 14.14 11.40
N LEU A 276 -3.79 14.97 11.35
CA LEU A 276 -4.93 14.91 12.25
C LEU A 276 -5.98 13.89 11.81
N LEU A 277 -5.92 13.36 10.57
CA LEU A 277 -6.99 12.54 10.00
C LEU A 277 -7.33 11.28 10.81
N PRO A 278 -6.36 10.48 11.33
CA PRO A 278 -6.71 9.31 12.12
C PRO A 278 -7.44 9.67 13.43
N PHE A 279 -7.05 10.78 14.04
CA PHE A 279 -7.68 11.28 15.27
C PHE A 279 -9.10 11.76 15.01
N VAL A 280 -9.31 12.49 13.91
CA VAL A 280 -10.64 12.91 13.47
C VAL A 280 -11.50 11.68 13.14
N SER A 281 -10.96 10.68 12.45
CA SER A 281 -11.68 9.43 12.17
C SER A 281 -12.09 8.69 13.44
N MET A 282 -11.21 8.57 14.44
CA MET A 282 -11.56 7.96 15.73
C MET A 282 -12.62 8.78 16.47
N LEU A 283 -12.51 10.10 16.49
CA LEU A 283 -13.52 10.97 17.11
C LEU A 283 -14.89 10.78 16.46
N VAL A 284 -14.96 10.78 15.13
CA VAL A 284 -16.20 10.54 14.38
C VAL A 284 -16.77 9.16 14.69
N LEU A 285 -15.94 8.11 14.75
CA LEU A 285 -16.40 6.77 15.12
C LEU A 285 -17.00 6.72 16.53
N VAL A 286 -16.34 7.35 17.51
CA VAL A 286 -16.84 7.42 18.89
C VAL A 286 -18.16 8.18 18.94
N LEU A 287 -18.28 9.32 18.23
CA LEU A 287 -19.53 10.07 18.14
C LEU A 287 -20.65 9.24 17.51
N ILE A 288 -20.37 8.49 16.44
CA ILE A 288 -21.35 7.57 15.85
C ILE A 288 -21.75 6.50 16.88
N GLY A 289 -20.80 5.91 17.61
CA GLY A 289 -21.08 4.92 18.65
C GLY A 289 -21.97 5.46 19.79
N LEU A 290 -21.82 6.74 20.15
CA LEU A 290 -22.58 7.37 21.24
C LEU A 290 -24.00 7.78 20.82
N PHE A 291 -24.17 8.29 19.60
CA PHE A 291 -25.41 8.98 19.19
C PHE A 291 -26.25 8.19 18.19
N PHE A 292 -25.71 7.15 17.55
CA PHE A 292 -26.45 6.40 16.54
C PHE A 292 -27.11 5.17 17.15
N GLU A 293 -28.43 5.19 17.30
CA GLU A 293 -29.22 4.07 17.83
C GLU A 293 -29.62 3.02 16.75
N GLY A 294 -28.94 3.02 15.61
CA GLY A 294 -29.31 2.16 14.48
C GLY A 294 -29.01 0.68 14.71
N ARG A 295 -29.90 -0.19 14.21
CA ARG A 295 -29.70 -1.65 14.23
C ARG A 295 -28.46 -2.06 13.45
N ILE A 296 -27.82 -3.14 13.90
CA ILE A 296 -26.69 -3.79 13.21
C ILE A 296 -27.13 -4.12 11.77
N ALA A 297 -26.49 -3.49 10.79
CA ALA A 297 -26.77 -3.67 9.37
C ALA A 297 -25.47 -3.74 8.57
N ASP A 298 -25.43 -4.56 7.51
CA ASP A 298 -24.28 -4.64 6.59
C ASP A 298 -24.30 -3.50 5.55
N ASN A 299 -24.35 -2.26 6.06
CA ASN A 299 -24.17 -1.03 5.29
C ASN A 299 -23.01 -0.21 5.90
N ILE A 300 -22.58 0.85 5.22
CA ILE A 300 -21.43 1.66 5.68
C ILE A 300 -21.67 2.19 7.09
N MET A 301 -22.87 2.72 7.38
CA MET A 301 -23.19 3.26 8.71
C MET A 301 -23.18 2.20 9.79
N GLY A 302 -23.68 0.99 9.53
CA GLY A 302 -23.65 -0.12 10.48
C GLY A 302 -22.23 -0.60 10.78
N ARG A 303 -21.34 -0.65 9.79
CA ARG A 303 -19.92 -0.98 10.01
C ARG A 303 -19.17 0.10 10.81
N LEU A 304 -19.45 1.38 10.53
CA LEU A 304 -18.89 2.50 11.29
C LEU A 304 -19.41 2.48 12.74
N PHE A 305 -20.70 2.26 12.94
CA PHE A 305 -21.31 2.11 14.26
C PHE A 305 -20.70 0.95 15.04
N TRP A 306 -20.55 -0.22 14.41
CA TRP A 306 -19.98 -1.40 15.07
C TRP A 306 -18.55 -1.16 15.56
N THR A 307 -17.74 -0.48 14.75
CA THR A 307 -16.38 -0.06 15.14
C THR A 307 -16.43 0.98 16.27
N GLY A 308 -17.29 1.99 16.18
CA GLY A 308 -17.47 3.02 17.20
C GLY A 308 -17.93 2.47 18.56
N ASN A 309 -18.95 1.61 18.55
CA ASN A 309 -19.47 0.94 19.74
C ASN A 309 -18.40 0.04 20.38
N THR A 310 -17.59 -0.64 19.57
CA THR A 310 -16.48 -1.44 20.09
C THR A 310 -15.43 -0.56 20.75
N LEU A 311 -15.09 0.59 20.15
CA LEU A 311 -14.16 1.56 20.74
C LEU A 311 -14.65 2.12 22.08
N LEU A 312 -15.95 2.31 22.26
CA LEU A 312 -16.53 2.73 23.55
C LEU A 312 -16.35 1.67 24.66
N GLY A 313 -16.20 0.40 24.30
CA GLY A 313 -15.92 -0.71 25.22
C GLY A 313 -14.43 -0.94 25.52
N PHE A 314 -13.53 -0.06 25.07
CA PHE A 314 -12.10 -0.12 25.40
C PHE A 314 -11.84 0.44 26.79
N ASP A 315 -11.22 -0.38 27.63
CA ASP A 315 -10.58 0.06 28.87
C ASP A 315 -9.12 0.45 28.60
N VAL A 316 -8.44 0.95 29.64
CA VAL A 316 -7.03 1.38 29.54
C VAL A 316 -6.13 0.21 29.13
N GLU A 317 -6.41 -1.01 29.59
CA GLU A 317 -5.60 -2.19 29.26
C GLU A 317 -5.70 -2.58 27.78
N LYS A 318 -6.90 -2.57 27.19
CA LYS A 318 -7.09 -2.78 25.76
C LYS A 318 -6.50 -1.63 24.94
N MET A 319 -6.56 -0.39 25.41
CA MET A 319 -5.95 0.76 24.73
C MET A 319 -4.42 0.68 24.72
N LEU A 320 -3.81 0.16 25.79
CA LEU A 320 -2.37 -0.12 25.85
C LEU A 320 -2.01 -1.42 25.12
N GLY A 321 -3.00 -2.19 24.67
CA GLY A 321 -2.81 -3.44 23.96
C GLY A 321 -2.42 -4.62 24.85
N VAL A 322 -2.60 -4.53 26.17
CA VAL A 322 -2.37 -5.65 27.10
C VAL A 322 -3.47 -6.70 26.95
N GLN A 323 -4.72 -6.25 26.77
CA GLN A 323 -5.87 -7.13 26.57
C GLN A 323 -6.49 -7.01 25.17
N GLY A 324 -7.31 -7.99 24.81
CA GLY A 324 -8.13 -7.97 23.60
C GLY A 324 -7.38 -8.30 22.30
N PHE A 325 -6.08 -8.57 22.33
CA PHE A 325 -5.26 -8.85 21.13
C PHE A 325 -5.70 -10.11 20.35
N ASN A 326 -6.34 -11.06 21.04
CA ASN A 326 -6.82 -12.33 20.51
C ASN A 326 -8.24 -12.25 19.92
N MET A 327 -8.94 -11.11 20.03
CA MET A 327 -10.29 -10.98 19.48
C MET A 327 -10.28 -10.83 17.95
N PRO A 328 -11.26 -11.42 17.25
CA PRO A 328 -11.43 -11.26 15.81
C PRO A 328 -12.11 -9.93 15.48
N TYR A 329 -11.33 -8.85 15.40
CA TYR A 329 -11.86 -7.51 15.12
C TYR A 329 -12.42 -7.32 13.70
N GLY A 330 -12.31 -8.29 12.78
CA GLY A 330 -12.96 -8.27 11.46
C GLY A 330 -12.84 -6.93 10.72
N ASP A 331 -13.94 -6.15 10.72
CA ASP A 331 -14.08 -4.85 10.05
C ASP A 331 -13.69 -3.63 10.93
N MET A 332 -13.14 -3.84 12.13
CA MET A 332 -12.80 -2.78 13.09
C MET A 332 -11.29 -2.50 13.11
N GLY A 333 -10.79 -1.74 12.13
CA GLY A 333 -9.36 -1.42 11.99
C GLY A 333 -8.73 -0.72 13.19
N TYR A 334 -9.36 0.32 13.73
CA TYR A 334 -8.82 1.03 14.89
C TYR A 334 -8.79 0.14 16.14
N ALA A 335 -9.85 -0.63 16.39
CA ALA A 335 -9.89 -1.57 17.53
C ALA A 335 -8.82 -2.67 17.39
N TYR A 336 -8.65 -3.21 16.18
CA TYR A 336 -7.58 -4.14 15.86
C TYR A 336 -6.20 -3.56 16.14
N LEU A 337 -5.97 -2.33 15.67
CA LEU A 337 -4.68 -1.67 15.79
C LEU A 337 -4.32 -1.35 17.25
N LEU A 338 -5.26 -0.77 18.00
CA LEU A 338 -5.05 -0.40 19.40
C LEU A 338 -4.85 -1.61 20.30
N SER A 339 -5.66 -2.67 20.12
CA SER A 339 -5.51 -3.89 20.93
C SER A 339 -4.20 -4.65 20.68
N ARG A 340 -3.59 -4.52 19.48
CA ARG A 340 -2.38 -5.27 19.10
C ARG A 340 -1.09 -4.48 19.24
N TRP A 341 -1.10 -3.19 18.95
CA TRP A 341 0.08 -2.35 19.02
C TRP A 341 0.05 -1.45 20.26
N GLY A 342 -1.11 -1.23 20.87
CA GLY A 342 -1.27 -0.22 21.89
C GLY A 342 -1.16 1.19 21.33
N VAL A 343 -1.82 2.13 21.99
CA VAL A 343 -1.86 3.53 21.56
C VAL A 343 -0.47 4.15 21.46
N LEU A 344 0.48 3.75 22.33
CA LEU A 344 1.83 4.29 22.37
C LEU A 344 2.61 4.00 21.09
N LEU A 345 2.65 2.74 20.64
CA LEU A 345 3.33 2.38 19.40
C LEU A 345 2.64 3.00 18.18
N CYS A 346 1.30 3.04 18.17
CA CYS A 346 0.54 3.69 17.11
C CYS A 346 0.91 5.16 16.96
N ILE A 347 0.94 5.91 18.06
CA ILE A 347 1.34 7.32 18.06
C ILE A 347 2.81 7.47 17.67
N ALA A 348 3.71 6.65 18.21
CA ALA A 348 5.14 6.72 17.91
C ALA A 348 5.41 6.51 16.40
N LEU A 349 4.80 5.49 15.78
CA LEU A 349 4.94 5.21 14.36
C LEU A 349 4.27 6.30 13.50
N TRP A 350 3.10 6.80 13.91
CA TRP A 350 2.41 7.88 13.22
C TRP A 350 3.23 9.17 13.23
N VAL A 351 3.69 9.61 14.40
CA VAL A 351 4.56 10.78 14.55
C VAL A 351 5.86 10.57 13.77
N GLY A 352 6.45 9.38 13.83
CA GLY A 352 7.63 9.00 13.06
C GLY A 352 7.45 9.24 11.56
N LEU A 353 6.31 8.82 10.97
CA LEU A 353 5.99 9.07 9.56
C LEU A 353 5.96 10.57 9.20
N TRP A 354 5.49 11.41 10.12
CA TRP A 354 5.42 12.85 9.91
C TRP A 354 6.74 13.58 10.12
N MET A 355 7.64 13.02 10.95
CA MET A 355 9.01 13.51 11.13
C MET A 355 9.91 13.25 9.91
N VAL A 356 9.56 12.27 9.07
CA VAL A 356 10.28 12.02 7.82
C VAL A 356 10.18 13.26 6.90
N LYS A 357 11.34 13.81 6.52
CA LYS A 357 11.43 14.94 5.59
C LYS A 357 11.08 14.47 4.17
N MET A 358 10.10 15.15 3.57
CA MET A 358 9.72 14.97 2.16
C MET A 358 10.35 16.11 1.34
N PRO A 359 11.30 15.81 0.42
CA PRO A 359 12.01 16.84 -0.32
C PRO A 359 11.12 17.53 -1.37
N ASP A 360 10.17 16.79 -1.95
CA ASP A 360 9.33 17.26 -3.04
C ASP A 360 7.86 17.37 -2.62
N GLU A 361 7.13 18.30 -3.23
CA GLU A 361 5.68 18.43 -3.04
C GLU A 361 4.91 17.15 -3.39
N ARG A 362 5.42 16.36 -4.35
CA ARG A 362 4.87 15.04 -4.70
C ARG A 362 4.84 14.13 -3.47
N GLY A 363 5.95 14.07 -2.73
CA GLY A 363 6.06 13.26 -1.52
C GLY A 363 5.16 13.76 -0.40
N VAL A 364 5.07 15.09 -0.23
CA VAL A 364 4.14 15.70 0.75
C VAL A 364 2.69 15.34 0.42
N ARG A 365 2.28 15.45 -0.84
CA ARG A 365 0.93 15.07 -1.31
C ARG A 365 0.68 13.59 -1.14
N PHE A 366 1.62 12.73 -1.55
CA PHE A 366 1.47 11.28 -1.41
C PHE A 366 1.34 10.86 0.05
N ARG A 367 2.13 11.47 0.96
CA ARG A 367 1.98 11.24 2.41
C ARG A 367 0.59 11.62 2.92
N ALA A 368 0.05 12.75 2.48
CA ALA A 368 -1.28 13.19 2.87
C ALA A 368 -2.38 12.26 2.33
N TYR A 369 -2.23 11.76 1.10
CA TYR A 369 -3.14 10.76 0.50
C TYR A 369 -3.07 9.41 1.18
N ALA A 370 -1.86 8.94 1.51
CA ALA A 370 -1.67 7.74 2.31
C ALA A 370 -2.29 7.91 3.71
N ALA A 371 -2.15 9.08 4.33
CA ALA A 371 -2.78 9.37 5.61
C ALA A 371 -4.31 9.29 5.54
N LEU A 372 -4.93 9.84 4.49
CA LEU A 372 -6.37 9.71 4.26
C LEU A 372 -6.78 8.24 4.04
N TYR A 373 -6.03 7.51 3.19
CA TYR A 373 -6.27 6.08 2.95
C TYR A 373 -6.21 5.27 4.25
N ILE A 374 -5.13 5.42 5.04
CA ILE A 374 -4.94 4.76 6.34
C ILE A 374 -6.09 5.11 7.29
N SER A 375 -6.46 6.39 7.35
CA SER A 375 -7.49 6.85 8.29
C SER A 375 -8.85 6.24 7.98
N LEU A 376 -9.19 6.10 6.70
CA LEU A 376 -10.46 5.55 6.24
C LEU A 376 -10.48 4.03 6.15
N ILE A 377 -9.37 3.35 5.82
CA ILE A 377 -9.37 1.87 5.80
C ILE A 377 -9.57 1.32 7.21
N LEU A 378 -8.98 1.97 8.22
CA LEU A 378 -9.07 1.54 9.61
C LEU A 378 -10.48 1.71 10.21
N THR A 379 -11.39 2.45 9.57
CA THR A 379 -12.79 2.54 10.02
C THR A 379 -13.64 1.35 9.59
N VAL A 380 -13.22 0.60 8.56
CA VAL A 380 -14.03 -0.44 7.92
C VAL A 380 -13.29 -1.77 7.71
N SER A 381 -12.00 -1.86 8.05
CA SER A 381 -11.25 -3.11 7.93
C SER A 381 -10.12 -3.26 8.96
N GLY A 382 -10.14 -4.39 9.68
CA GLY A 382 -9.14 -4.84 10.65
C GLY A 382 -7.79 -5.21 10.04
N THR A 383 -7.83 -5.98 8.96
CA THR A 383 -6.66 -6.75 8.49
C THR A 383 -6.20 -6.39 7.09
N SER A 384 -7.07 -5.82 6.25
CA SER A 384 -6.76 -5.60 4.84
C SER A 384 -5.72 -4.51 4.59
N PHE A 385 -5.54 -3.58 5.55
CA PHE A 385 -4.48 -2.59 5.50
C PHE A 385 -3.09 -3.21 5.66
N PHE A 386 -2.97 -4.29 6.44
CA PHE A 386 -1.71 -4.98 6.72
C PHE A 386 -1.39 -6.12 5.75
N ALA A 387 -2.22 -6.33 4.72
CA ALA A 387 -1.97 -7.36 3.74
C ALA A 387 -0.69 -7.05 2.96
N LEU A 388 0.27 -7.99 2.94
CA LEU A 388 1.58 -7.83 2.28
C LEU A 388 1.45 -7.30 0.84
N LYS A 389 0.47 -7.85 0.10
CA LYS A 389 0.12 -7.52 -1.29
C LYS A 389 -0.17 -6.04 -1.57
N THR A 390 -0.65 -5.28 -0.58
CA THR A 390 -0.99 -3.84 -0.73
C THR A 390 -0.14 -2.97 0.17
N ALA A 391 0.08 -3.38 1.42
CA ALA A 391 0.90 -2.67 2.39
C ALA A 391 2.35 -2.53 1.90
N GLY A 392 2.95 -3.62 1.38
CA GLY A 392 4.32 -3.59 0.87
C GLY A 392 4.49 -2.55 -0.23
N LEU A 393 3.52 -2.45 -1.16
CA LEU A 393 3.54 -1.45 -2.22
C LEU A 393 3.39 -0.02 -1.68
N LEU A 394 2.41 0.24 -0.80
CA LEU A 394 2.19 1.57 -0.24
C LEU A 394 3.45 2.11 0.45
N TRP A 395 4.06 1.29 1.31
CA TRP A 395 5.22 1.70 2.09
C TRP A 395 6.48 1.82 1.22
N PHE A 396 6.64 0.97 0.21
CA PHE A 396 7.69 1.13 -0.80
C PHE A 396 7.57 2.46 -1.58
N LEU A 397 6.37 2.81 -2.04
CA LEU A 397 6.12 4.08 -2.72
C LEU A 397 6.40 5.27 -1.78
N MET A 398 5.99 5.16 -0.52
CA MET A 398 6.26 6.17 0.51
C MET A 398 7.75 6.39 0.72
N GLY A 399 8.51 5.30 0.86
CA GLY A 399 9.96 5.35 1.02
C GLY A 399 10.66 5.98 -0.18
N SER A 400 10.19 5.66 -1.39
CA SER A 400 10.72 6.20 -2.65
C SER A 400 10.57 7.73 -2.76
N CYS A 401 9.56 8.31 -2.09
CA CYS A 401 9.35 9.76 -2.03
C CYS A 401 10.32 10.51 -1.11
N THR A 402 11.09 9.80 -0.28
CA THR A 402 11.94 10.42 0.76
C THR A 402 13.37 10.72 0.30
N TYR A 403 13.74 10.31 -0.91
CA TYR A 403 15.06 10.52 -1.46
C TYR A 403 15.16 11.89 -2.13
N LEU A 404 16.19 12.67 -1.78
CA LEU A 404 16.51 13.92 -2.47
C LEU A 404 16.94 13.58 -3.90
N MET A 405 16.11 13.91 -4.90
CA MET A 405 16.65 14.00 -6.26
C MET A 405 17.78 15.03 -6.22
N ALA A 406 19.02 14.59 -6.38
CA ALA A 406 20.10 15.48 -6.75
C ALA A 406 19.63 16.15 -8.04
N LYS A 407 19.27 17.43 -7.92
CA LYS A 407 18.77 18.28 -9.00
C LYS A 407 19.65 18.01 -10.23
N LYS A 408 19.08 17.45 -11.30
CA LYS A 408 19.71 17.55 -12.62
C LYS A 408 19.73 19.04 -12.92
N THR A 409 20.81 19.72 -12.58
CA THR A 409 21.08 21.06 -13.09
C THR A 409 21.07 20.94 -14.61
N PRO A 410 20.17 21.66 -15.32
CA PRO A 410 20.36 21.77 -16.76
C PRO A 410 21.75 22.39 -16.98
N PRO A 411 22.55 21.88 -17.93
CA PRO A 411 23.80 22.56 -18.27
C PRO A 411 23.40 23.97 -18.71
N SER A 412 23.77 24.99 -17.94
CA SER A 412 23.71 26.36 -18.42
C SER A 412 24.75 26.47 -19.53
N TYR A 413 24.31 26.28 -20.77
CA TYR A 413 25.05 26.80 -21.91
C TYR A 413 24.90 28.33 -21.86
N GLY A 414 25.72 28.95 -21.00
CA GLY A 414 26.02 30.37 -21.08
C GLY A 414 26.87 30.56 -22.33
N ALA A 415 26.27 31.12 -23.37
CA ALA A 415 26.97 31.60 -24.54
C ALA A 415 27.76 32.86 -24.16
N ASP A 416 28.94 32.69 -23.57
CA ASP A 416 29.94 33.76 -23.48
C ASP A 416 30.95 33.55 -24.60
N THR A 417 30.64 34.12 -25.76
CA THR A 417 31.63 34.41 -26.79
C THR A 417 32.40 35.66 -26.38
N PRO A 418 33.72 35.61 -26.12
CA PRO A 418 34.49 36.83 -25.97
C PRO A 418 34.67 37.47 -27.35
N LYS A 419 33.88 38.51 -27.64
CA LYS A 419 34.21 39.49 -28.68
C LYS A 419 35.43 40.29 -28.23
N VAL A 420 36.63 39.82 -28.58
CA VAL A 420 37.83 40.67 -28.58
C VAL A 420 37.91 41.33 -29.96
N SER A 421 37.31 42.52 -30.04
CA SER A 421 37.55 43.49 -31.10
C SER A 421 38.96 44.04 -30.92
N GLY A 422 39.81 43.86 -31.92
CA GLY A 422 41.11 44.52 -31.97
C GLY A 422 40.95 46.05 -31.97
N ARG A 423 41.81 46.72 -31.21
CA ARG A 423 42.29 48.06 -31.52
C ARG A 423 43.71 48.20 -30.97
N GLU A 424 44.58 48.58 -31.89
CA GLU A 424 45.99 48.93 -31.74
C GLU A 424 46.22 50.05 -30.72
N LEU A 425 47.44 50.09 -30.17
CA LEU A 425 48.24 51.24 -29.67
C LEU A 425 49.51 50.62 -29.05
N SER A 426 50.63 50.46 -29.75
CA SER A 426 51.67 51.45 -30.11
C SER A 426 52.28 52.23 -28.93
N TYR A 427 53.62 52.35 -28.98
CA TYR A 427 54.62 53.01 -28.10
C TYR A 427 55.35 52.06 -27.13
N ALA A 428 56.57 51.58 -27.43
CA ALA A 428 57.87 52.27 -27.54
C ALA A 428 58.40 52.79 -26.18
N TYR A 429 59.20 51.98 -25.48
CA TYR A 429 60.65 52.17 -25.24
C TYR A 429 61.22 50.92 -24.56
#